data_AF-A0A849R4B6-F1
#
_entry.id   AF-A0A849R4B6-F1
#
_cell.length_a   1.000
_cell.length_b   1.000
_cell.length_c   1.000
_cell.angle_alpha   90.00
_cell.angle_beta   90.00
_cell.angle_gamma   90.00
#
_symmetry.space_group_name_H-M   'P 1'
#
loop_
_entity.id
_entity.type
_entity.pdbx_description
1 polymer ?
#
loop_
_entity_poly.entity_id
_entity_poly.type
_entity_poly.pdbx_seq_one_letter_code
_entity_poly.pdbx_strand_id
1 'polypeptide(L)'
;THLTENKSCIVYSTTNTTKGKLSKTAYKVLKETKNASLLEIDLLTGRKHQIRVHLAEIGHPVLGDNKYGDWRETHKKLALHAKSISFKHPFTKKELYFEAKTPVYFNELINNKEKQKTPINQNNKK
;
A
#
# COMPACT_ATOMS: atom_id res chain seq x y z
N THR A 1 7.70 -7.21 -12.01
CA THR A 1 6.65 -7.68 -12.95
C THR A 1 6.36 -6.60 -13.98
N HIS A 2 5.50 -6.85 -14.98
CA HIS A 2 4.99 -5.80 -15.86
C HIS A 2 3.53 -5.51 -15.48
N LEU A 3 3.13 -4.25 -15.45
CA LEU A 3 1.74 -3.87 -15.13
C LEU A 3 1.01 -3.40 -16.38
N THR A 4 -0.23 -3.84 -16.52
CA THR A 4 -1.15 -3.37 -17.57
C THR A 4 -2.52 -3.04 -16.95
N GLU A 5 -3.38 -2.39 -17.72
CA GLU A 5 -4.69 -1.88 -17.25
C GLU A 5 -5.81 -2.39 -18.16
N ASN A 6 -6.92 -2.83 -17.56
CA ASN A 6 -8.11 -3.25 -18.30
C ASN A 6 -9.08 -2.08 -18.58
N LYS A 7 -10.15 -2.33 -19.34
CA LYS A 7 -11.19 -1.34 -19.67
C LYS A 7 -11.90 -0.75 -18.44
N SER A 8 -11.89 -1.45 -17.31
CA SER A 8 -12.45 -1.00 -16.03
C SER A 8 -11.42 -0.24 -15.17
N CYS A 9 -10.31 0.19 -15.77
CA CYS A 9 -9.21 0.90 -15.10
C CYS A 9 -8.56 0.14 -13.94
N ILE A 10 -8.63 -1.20 -13.95
CA ILE A 10 -7.98 -2.07 -12.97
C ILE A 10 -6.60 -2.43 -13.52
N VAL A 11 -5.58 -2.08 -12.73
CA VAL A 11 -4.19 -2.45 -12.98
C VAL A 11 -3.89 -3.85 -12.41
N TYR A 12 -3.18 -4.69 -13.16
CA TYR A 12 -2.78 -6.05 -12.76
C TYR A 12 -1.43 -6.43 -13.37
N SER A 13 -0.71 -7.40 -12.77
CA SER A 13 0.52 -7.92 -13.36
C SER A 13 0.27 -8.82 -14.55
N THR A 14 1.19 -8.74 -15.51
CA THR A 14 1.26 -9.62 -16.67
C THR A 14 2.70 -10.07 -16.90
N THR A 15 2.84 -11.27 -17.46
CA THR A 15 4.10 -11.79 -17.98
C THR A 15 4.39 -11.28 -19.38
N ASN A 16 3.38 -10.73 -20.08
CA ASN A 16 3.52 -10.21 -21.42
C ASN A 16 4.22 -8.84 -21.40
N THR A 17 5.48 -8.84 -21.80
CA THR A 17 6.35 -7.65 -21.83
C THR A 17 5.99 -6.65 -22.93
N THR A 18 5.25 -7.06 -23.98
CA THR A 18 4.82 -6.15 -25.05
C THR A 18 3.56 -5.37 -24.66
N LYS A 19 2.70 -5.95 -23.81
CA LYS A 19 1.46 -5.30 -23.33
C LYS A 19 1.59 -4.61 -21.98
N GLY A 20 2.49 -5.07 -21.13
CA GLY A 20 2.71 -4.52 -19.80
C GLY A 20 3.91 -3.57 -19.74
N LYS A 21 3.86 -2.60 -18.83
CA LYS A 21 4.98 -1.68 -18.56
C LYS A 21 5.82 -2.22 -17.40
N LEU A 22 7.14 -2.21 -17.55
CA LEU A 22 8.05 -2.66 -16.49
C LEU A 22 7.76 -1.89 -15.19
N SER A 23 7.64 -2.67 -14.11
CA SER A 23 7.39 -2.18 -12.76
C SER A 23 8.31 -2.88 -11.76
N LYS A 24 8.98 -2.08 -10.93
CA LYS A 24 9.89 -2.57 -9.90
C LYS A 24 9.69 -1.76 -8.62
N THR A 25 9.44 -2.48 -7.53
CA THR A 25 9.22 -1.96 -6.19
C THR A 25 10.18 -2.72 -5.28
N ALA A 26 11.04 -2.00 -4.57
CA ALA A 26 11.82 -2.56 -3.48
C ALA A 26 11.11 -2.19 -2.17
N TYR A 27 11.24 -3.03 -1.15
CA TYR A 27 10.68 -2.75 0.16
C TYR A 27 11.60 -3.28 1.25
N LYS A 28 11.48 -2.68 2.42
CA LYS A 28 12.12 -3.11 3.65
C LYS A 28 11.07 -3.18 4.75
N VAL A 29 11.07 -4.28 5.48
CA VAL A 29 10.19 -4.42 6.65
C VAL A 29 10.80 -3.61 7.81
N LEU A 30 10.06 -2.62 8.30
CA LEU A 30 10.47 -1.80 9.44
C LEU A 30 9.97 -2.37 10.77
N LYS A 31 8.76 -2.92 10.77
CA LYS A 31 8.12 -3.51 11.95
C LYS A 31 7.07 -4.51 11.54
N GLU A 32 6.92 -5.57 12.31
CA GLU A 32 5.89 -6.59 12.11
C GLU A 32 5.01 -6.74 13.35
N THR A 33 3.77 -7.13 13.12
CA THR A 33 2.80 -7.51 14.13
C THR A 33 2.12 -8.79 13.67
N LYS A 34 1.28 -9.40 14.51
CA LYS A 34 0.53 -10.61 14.17
C LYS A 34 -0.35 -10.46 12.91
N ASN A 35 -0.86 -9.26 12.65
CA ASN A 35 -1.87 -9.03 11.62
C ASN A 35 -1.41 -8.09 10.50
N ALA A 36 -0.27 -7.41 10.64
CA ALA A 36 0.20 -6.39 9.69
C ALA A 36 1.70 -6.12 9.82
N SER A 37 2.32 -5.68 8.72
CA SER A 37 3.70 -5.22 8.67
C SER A 37 3.79 -3.78 8.17
N LEU A 38 4.65 -2.99 8.80
CA LEU A 38 5.03 -1.66 8.34
C LEU A 38 6.22 -1.78 7.39
N LEU A 39 6.04 -1.27 6.18
CA LEU A 39 7.05 -1.32 5.13
C LEU A 39 7.55 0.08 4.80
N GLU A 40 8.86 0.20 4.60
CA GLU A 40 9.48 1.25 3.81
C GLU A 40 9.53 0.78 2.36
N ILE A 41 9.17 1.65 1.41
CA ILE A 41 9.03 1.27 0.00
C ILE A 41 9.81 2.23 -0.87
N ASP A 42 10.69 1.67 -1.69
CA ASP A 42 11.46 2.38 -2.69
C ASP A 42 10.95 2.06 -4.09
N LEU A 43 10.50 3.10 -4.79
CA LEU A 43 9.99 3.01 -6.15
C LEU A 43 11.11 3.22 -7.17
N LEU A 44 11.54 2.14 -7.84
CA LEU A 44 12.42 2.23 -9.01
C LEU A 44 11.65 2.68 -10.27
N THR A 45 10.32 2.49 -10.25
CA THR A 45 9.39 2.96 -11.29
C THR A 45 8.11 3.49 -10.66
N GLY A 46 7.41 4.41 -11.31
CA GLY A 46 6.15 4.99 -10.82
C GLY A 46 4.93 4.63 -11.68
N ARG A 47 4.49 3.37 -11.70
CA ARG A 47 3.26 2.96 -12.42
C ARG A 47 2.01 3.17 -11.57
N LYS A 48 0.86 3.37 -12.23
CA LYS A 48 -0.44 3.55 -11.56
C LYS A 48 -0.71 2.36 -10.64
N HIS A 49 -1.02 2.65 -9.37
CA HIS A 49 -1.32 1.66 -8.33
C HIS A 49 -0.22 0.60 -8.09
N GLN A 50 1.02 0.85 -8.52
CA GLN A 50 2.08 -0.16 -8.53
C GLN A 50 2.27 -0.86 -7.19
N ILE A 51 2.45 -0.08 -6.11
CA ILE A 51 2.63 -0.60 -4.75
C ILE A 51 1.44 -1.49 -4.35
N ARG A 52 0.23 -0.99 -4.57
CA ARG A 52 -1.02 -1.64 -4.18
C ARG A 52 -1.19 -3.00 -4.86
N VAL A 53 -0.93 -3.05 -6.15
CA VAL A 53 -1.01 -4.30 -6.95
C VAL A 53 0.08 -5.28 -6.53
N HIS A 54 1.34 -4.84 -6.43
CA HIS A 54 2.45 -5.73 -6.06
C HIS A 54 2.25 -6.35 -4.70
N LEU A 55 1.82 -5.57 -3.71
CA LEU A 55 1.58 -6.04 -2.35
C LEU A 55 0.37 -6.99 -2.28
N ALA A 56 -0.70 -6.71 -3.02
CA ALA A 56 -1.84 -7.62 -3.12
C ALA A 56 -1.48 -8.95 -3.79
N GLU A 57 -0.66 -8.93 -4.85
CA GLU A 57 -0.25 -10.14 -5.57
C GLU A 57 0.61 -11.09 -4.75
N ILE A 58 1.41 -10.58 -3.81
CA ILE A 58 2.17 -11.41 -2.87
C ILE A 58 1.35 -11.83 -1.64
N GLY A 59 0.05 -11.52 -1.60
CA GLY A 59 -0.85 -11.90 -0.51
C GLY A 59 -0.87 -10.94 0.70
N HIS A 60 -0.23 -9.77 0.60
CA HIS A 60 -0.14 -8.78 1.68
C HIS A 60 -0.66 -7.41 1.22
N PRO A 61 -1.97 -7.28 0.88
CA PRO A 61 -2.52 -6.04 0.38
C PRO A 61 -2.38 -4.88 1.36
N VAL A 62 -2.36 -3.65 0.85
CA VAL A 62 -2.31 -2.44 1.68
C VAL A 62 -3.58 -2.33 2.52
N LEU A 63 -3.44 -2.07 3.82
CA LEU A 63 -4.58 -1.86 4.72
C LEU A 63 -5.46 -0.69 4.23
N GLY A 64 -6.77 -0.91 4.22
CA GLY A 64 -7.76 0.08 3.75
C GLY A 64 -7.82 0.25 2.23
N ASP A 65 -7.24 -0.68 1.47
CA ASP A 65 -7.35 -0.71 0.00
C ASP A 65 -8.63 -1.42 -0.46
N ASN A 66 -9.68 -0.66 -0.75
CA ASN A 66 -10.95 -1.23 -1.23
C ASN A 66 -10.89 -1.85 -2.64
N LYS A 67 -9.81 -1.63 -3.41
CA LYS A 67 -9.71 -2.08 -4.80
C LYS A 67 -8.90 -3.37 -4.93
N TYR A 68 -7.80 -3.49 -4.18
CA TYR A 68 -6.87 -4.61 -4.27
C TYR A 68 -6.73 -5.39 -2.96
N GLY A 69 -7.33 -4.91 -1.86
CA GLY A 69 -7.37 -5.58 -0.57
C GLY A 69 -8.74 -6.20 -0.25
N ASP A 70 -8.87 -6.68 0.99
CA ASP A 70 -10.14 -7.23 1.46
C ASP A 70 -11.13 -6.12 1.81
N TRP A 71 -12.23 -6.06 1.05
CA TRP A 71 -13.33 -5.12 1.27
C TRP A 71 -14.00 -5.28 2.65
N ARG A 72 -13.82 -6.42 3.31
CA ARG A 72 -14.35 -6.70 4.65
C ARG A 72 -13.51 -6.09 5.76
N GLU A 73 -12.24 -5.80 5.49
CA GLU A 73 -11.36 -5.14 6.43
C GLU A 73 -11.61 -3.63 6.45
N THR A 74 -12.30 -3.20 7.50
CA THR A 74 -12.96 -1.89 7.61
C THR A 74 -12.00 -0.75 7.97
N HIS A 75 -10.81 -0.69 7.37
CA HIS A 75 -9.96 0.49 7.50
C HIS A 75 -10.41 1.55 6.50
N LYS A 76 -10.94 2.67 7.01
CA LYS A 76 -11.55 3.72 6.17
C LYS A 76 -10.57 4.48 5.26
N LYS A 77 -9.26 4.35 5.49
CA LYS A 77 -8.21 5.09 4.77
C LYS A 77 -7.12 4.13 4.30
N LEU A 78 -6.66 4.35 3.07
CA LEU A 78 -5.51 3.66 2.50
C LEU A 78 -4.26 3.99 3.31
N ALA A 79 -3.67 2.97 3.95
CA ALA A 79 -2.44 3.09 4.74
C ALA A 79 -1.19 3.16 3.84
N LEU A 80 -1.15 4.17 2.96
CA LEU A 80 -0.04 4.44 2.07
C LEU A 80 0.31 5.93 2.12
N HIS A 81 1.57 6.24 2.38
CA HIS A 81 2.04 7.61 2.58
C HIS A 81 3.35 7.85 1.81
N ALA A 82 3.39 8.92 1.02
CA ALA A 82 4.61 9.37 0.36
C ALA A 82 5.49 10.08 1.40
N LYS A 83 6.47 9.36 1.93
CA LYS A 83 7.36 9.83 3.00
C LYS A 83 8.33 10.92 2.53
N SER A 84 8.91 10.75 1.36
CA SER A 84 9.84 11.72 0.78
C SER A 84 9.80 11.72 -0.74
N ILE A 85 10.28 12.80 -1.34
CA ILE A 85 10.51 12.91 -2.78
C ILE A 85 11.82 13.67 -3.01
N SER A 86 12.59 13.19 -3.99
CA SER A 86 13.81 13.85 -4.45
C SER A 86 13.75 14.03 -5.96
N PHE A 87 14.10 15.22 -6.44
CA PHE A 87 14.19 15.46 -7.87
C PHE A 87 15.11 16.65 -8.18
N LYS A 88 15.64 16.65 -9.40
CA LYS A 88 16.42 17.75 -9.95
C LYS A 88 15.50 18.91 -10.32
N HIS A 89 15.71 20.07 -9.72
CA HIS A 89 14.91 21.25 -10.02
C HIS A 89 15.01 21.61 -11.52
N PRO A 90 13.88 21.85 -12.21
CA PRO A 90 13.84 21.94 -13.68
C PRO A 90 14.70 23.08 -14.25
N PHE A 91 14.79 24.20 -13.54
CA PHE A 91 15.55 25.38 -13.96
C PHE A 91 16.96 25.40 -13.37
N THR A 92 17.08 25.52 -12.04
CA THR A 92 18.36 25.62 -11.33
C THR A 92 19.24 24.36 -11.38
N LYS A 93 18.71 23.20 -11.80
CA LYS A 93 19.43 21.92 -11.86
C LYS A 93 19.99 21.43 -10.51
N LYS A 94 19.61 22.04 -9.40
CA LYS A 94 19.98 21.59 -8.05
C LYS A 94 19.13 20.39 -7.64
N GLU A 95 19.72 19.47 -6.89
CA GLU A 95 18.97 18.39 -6.25
C GLU A 95 18.13 18.97 -5.11
N LEU A 96 16.84 18.67 -5.13
CA LEU A 96 15.91 19.02 -4.07
C LEU A 96 15.41 17.75 -3.38
N TYR A 97 15.25 17.85 -2.07
CA TYR A 97 14.70 16.80 -1.22
C TYR A 97 13.62 17.38 -0.33
N PHE A 98 12.47 16.71 -0.30
CA PHE A 98 11.36 17.05 0.57
C PHE A 98 10.94 15.81 1.35
N GLU A 99 10.65 16.00 2.63
CA GLU A 99 10.20 14.94 3.52
C GLU A 99 8.90 15.36 4.22
N ALA A 100 7.93 14.45 4.24
CA ALA A 100 6.70 14.61 4.98
C ALA A 100 6.79 13.83 6.31
N LYS A 101 6.18 14.38 7.37
CA LYS A 101 6.08 13.66 8.63
C LYS A 101 5.14 12.46 8.46
N THR A 102 5.57 11.32 8.99
CA THR A 102 4.74 10.10 8.99
C THR A 102 3.43 10.38 9.74
N PRO A 103 2.26 10.08 9.16
CA PRO A 103 0.98 10.34 9.81
C PRO A 103 0.85 9.53 11.11
N VAL A 104 0.32 10.17 12.16
CA VAL A 104 0.20 9.55 13.50
C VAL A 104 -0.58 8.24 13.47
N TYR A 105 -1.60 8.14 12.61
CA TYR A 105 -2.43 6.93 12.51
C TYR A 105 -1.65 5.68 12.09
N PHE A 106 -0.50 5.79 11.42
CA PHE A 106 0.35 4.62 11.12
C PHE A 106 0.84 3.97 12.42
N ASN A 107 1.24 4.79 13.39
CA ASN A 107 1.68 4.30 14.70
C ASN A 107 0.52 3.64 15.45
N GLU A 108 -0.69 4.18 15.35
CA GLU A 108 -1.89 3.56 15.95
C GLU A 108 -2.17 2.18 15.35
N LEU A 109 -2.04 2.03 14.02
CA LEU A 109 -2.24 0.74 13.35
C LEU A 109 -1.25 -0.33 13.81
N ILE A 110 -0.02 0.05 14.11
CA ILE A 110 1.06 -0.90 14.44
C ILE A 110 1.20 -1.13 15.95
N ASN A 111 0.79 -0.16 16.77
CA ASN A 111 0.94 -0.24 18.23
C ASN A 111 -0.34 -0.68 18.94
N ASN A 112 -1.49 -0.72 18.27
CA ASN A 112 -2.72 -1.22 18.87
C ASN A 112 -2.60 -2.72 19.15
N LYS A 113 -2.26 -3.05 20.40
CA LYS A 113 -2.48 -4.35 21.01
C LYS A 113 -3.95 -4.73 20.79
N GLU A 114 -4.15 -5.87 20.14
CA GLU A 114 -5.40 -6.61 19.91
C GLU A 114 -6.65 -5.99 20.59
N LYS A 115 -7.40 -5.15 19.87
CA LYS A 115 -8.83 -5.02 20.17
C LYS A 115 -9.51 -6.26 19.61
N GLN A 116 -9.59 -7.29 20.45
CA GLN A 116 -10.45 -8.44 20.24
C GLN A 116 -11.85 -7.93 19.87
N LYS A 117 -12.37 -8.30 18.70
CA LYS A 117 -13.81 -8.19 18.44
C LYS A 117 -14.48 -9.23 19.33
N THR A 118 -15.15 -8.73 20.36
CA THR A 118 -16.08 -9.42 21.26
C THR A 118 -17.00 -10.37 20.47
N PRO A 119 -17.27 -11.60 20.95
CA PRO A 119 -18.19 -12.51 20.28
C PRO A 119 -19.57 -11.88 20.13
N ILE A 120 -20.16 -12.04 18.93
CA ILE A 120 -21.53 -11.68 18.62
C ILE A 120 -22.44 -12.48 19.56
N ASN A 121 -23.09 -11.79 20.50
CA ASN A 121 -24.03 -12.39 21.43
C ASN A 121 -25.31 -12.80 20.66
N GLN A 122 -25.45 -14.10 20.36
CA GLN A 122 -26.72 -14.70 20.01
C GLN A 122 -27.57 -14.79 21.28
N ASN A 123 -28.32 -13.74 21.60
CA ASN A 123 -29.44 -13.82 22.54
C ASN A 123 -30.41 -12.67 22.25
N ASN A 124 -31.40 -12.95 21.41
CA ASN A 124 -32.71 -12.33 21.51
C ASN A 124 -33.75 -13.43 21.30
N LYS A 125 -34.15 -14.03 22.44
CA LYS A 125 -35.45 -14.66 22.59
C LYS A 125 -36.51 -13.56 22.59
N LYS A 126 -37.49 -13.67 21.71
CA LYS A 126 -38.91 -13.67 22.07
C LYS A 126 -39.65 -14.53 21.07
#